data_AF-A0A1A8P8H7-F1
#
_entry.id   AF-A0A1A8P8H7-F1
#
_cell.length_a   1.000
_cell.length_b   1.000
_cell.length_c   1.000
_cell.angle_alpha   90.00
_cell.angle_beta   90.00
_cell.angle_gamma   90.00
#
_symmetry.space_group_name_H-M   'P 1'
#
loop_
_entity.id
_entity.type
_entity.pdbx_description
1 polymer ?
#
loop_
_entity_poly.entity_id
_entity_poly.type
_entity_poly.pdbx_seq_one_letter_code
_entity_poly.pdbx_strand_id
1 'polypeptide(L)'
;SACPHGRFYCTNLGFRPHYVPSSRVNDGICDCCDASDEYNSHARCQNTCWNLGQKERAYVEGQMRTLDEGLRLKQQMIEEGVLLWREKQAYLRELQQAAEDLQIKLEEHRWRKHETDQLQEQTSKALEAGDNGFRHQNASVAGLFQLLDSNKDGRISVDEVKAKVVLVHEAKRVLSEDEALVLMGGGREMDLTKFHHTLWDTLTRADNVKIKDGASGGPMSEDPHLKAADRAEWEATNLRKVEEAYETVNMEIRDLQKNLSIDYGADWEFLFLSGQCYKLQMYEYAYSLCPFNLVTQKSTAGTEVLLGRWGMWAGPPQNH
;
A
#
# COMPACT_ATOMS: atom_id res chain seq x y z
N SER A 1 58.36 6.89 -67.25
CA SER A 1 57.71 7.92 -66.41
C SER A 1 56.44 7.35 -65.80
N ALA A 2 56.34 7.39 -64.46
CA ALA A 2 55.10 7.08 -63.74
C ALA A 2 54.02 8.13 -64.08
N CYS A 3 52.78 7.71 -64.27
CA CYS A 3 51.67 8.60 -64.59
C CYS A 3 51.30 9.48 -63.37
N PRO A 4 50.94 10.77 -63.53
CA PRO A 4 50.73 11.72 -62.42
C PRO A 4 49.65 11.33 -61.39
N HIS A 5 48.72 10.45 -61.77
CA HIS A 5 47.68 9.88 -60.89
C HIS A 5 47.61 8.36 -60.98
N GLY A 6 48.71 7.70 -61.36
CA GLY A 6 48.76 6.25 -61.41
C GLY A 6 48.51 5.67 -60.01
N ARG A 7 47.66 4.64 -59.94
CA ARG A 7 47.49 3.81 -58.74
C ARG A 7 47.87 2.39 -59.11
N PHE A 8 48.58 1.72 -58.22
CA PHE A 8 48.92 0.31 -58.31
C PHE A 8 48.05 -0.48 -57.35
N TYR A 9 47.58 -1.65 -57.78
CA TYR A 9 46.68 -2.50 -57.01
C TYR A 9 47.46 -3.66 -56.39
N CYS A 10 47.58 -3.68 -55.07
CA CYS A 10 48.08 -4.83 -54.34
C CYS A 10 46.94 -5.85 -54.18
N THR A 11 47.12 -7.06 -54.70
CA THR A 11 46.10 -8.11 -54.56
C THR A 11 46.05 -8.64 -53.13
N ASN A 12 47.21 -8.72 -52.46
CA ASN A 12 47.35 -9.11 -51.06
C ASN A 12 46.59 -10.39 -50.70
N LEU A 13 46.75 -11.45 -51.50
CA LEU A 13 46.05 -12.71 -51.30
C LEU A 13 46.20 -13.22 -49.85
N GLY A 14 45.07 -13.50 -49.20
CA GLY A 14 45.02 -13.91 -47.80
C GLY A 14 44.83 -12.77 -46.79
N PHE A 15 44.90 -11.51 -47.23
CA PHE A 15 44.63 -10.27 -46.47
C PHE A 15 43.70 -9.31 -47.26
N ARG A 16 43.73 -8.01 -46.95
CA ARG A 16 42.92 -6.97 -47.60
C ARG A 16 43.64 -6.40 -48.83
N PRO A 17 43.01 -6.42 -50.01
CA PRO A 17 43.53 -5.73 -51.18
C PRO A 17 43.45 -4.22 -50.97
N HIS A 18 44.43 -3.49 -51.51
CA HIS A 18 44.41 -2.04 -51.44
C HIS A 18 45.21 -1.41 -52.59
N TYR A 19 45.04 -0.11 -52.76
CA TYR A 19 45.74 0.65 -53.79
C TYR A 19 46.84 1.49 -53.16
N VAL A 20 48.01 1.46 -53.77
CA VAL A 20 49.13 2.35 -53.45
C VAL A 20 49.37 3.33 -54.61
N PRO A 21 49.90 4.54 -54.35
CA PRO A 21 50.28 5.45 -55.43
C PRO A 21 51.36 4.83 -56.33
N SER A 22 51.32 5.07 -57.64
CA SER A 22 52.37 4.58 -58.56
C SER A 22 53.76 5.15 -58.28
N SER A 23 53.87 6.20 -57.46
CA SER A 23 55.16 6.70 -56.97
C SER A 23 55.85 5.76 -55.99
N ARG A 24 55.11 4.82 -55.37
CA ARG A 24 55.59 3.83 -54.40
C ARG A 24 55.78 2.44 -55.01
N VAL A 25 56.06 2.38 -56.30
CA VAL A 25 56.27 1.13 -57.01
C VAL A 25 57.71 1.11 -57.48
N ASN A 26 58.48 0.14 -57.01
CA ASN A 26 59.93 0.03 -57.16
C ASN A 26 60.70 1.23 -56.57
N ASP A 27 60.23 1.78 -55.45
CA ASP A 27 60.89 2.90 -54.75
C ASP A 27 61.83 2.44 -53.62
N GLY A 28 61.90 1.13 -53.37
CA GLY A 28 62.72 0.49 -52.35
C GLY A 28 62.01 0.29 -51.00
N ILE A 29 60.73 0.64 -50.89
CA ILE A 29 59.91 0.48 -49.67
C ILE A 29 58.83 -0.59 -49.94
N CYS A 30 58.64 -1.51 -48.99
CA CYS A 30 57.60 -2.53 -49.11
C CYS A 30 56.26 -1.99 -48.58
N ASP A 31 55.42 -1.45 -49.45
CA ASP A 31 54.06 -0.99 -49.16
C ASP A 31 53.01 -2.12 -49.30
N CYS A 32 53.14 -3.00 -50.30
CA CYS A 32 52.25 -4.16 -50.44
C CYS A 32 52.70 -5.32 -49.54
N CYS A 33 51.78 -5.96 -48.81
CA CYS A 33 52.14 -7.13 -48.00
C CYS A 33 52.53 -8.36 -48.84
N ASP A 34 52.12 -8.40 -50.12
CA ASP A 34 52.43 -9.47 -51.07
C ASP A 34 53.75 -9.22 -51.82
N ALA A 35 54.43 -8.10 -51.54
CA ALA A 35 55.67 -7.66 -52.19
C ALA A 35 55.53 -7.40 -53.71
N SER A 36 54.31 -7.21 -54.22
CA SER A 36 54.08 -7.01 -55.66
C SER A 36 54.47 -5.63 -56.18
N ASP A 37 54.67 -4.66 -55.30
CA ASP A 37 55.13 -3.30 -55.57
C ASP A 37 56.63 -3.23 -55.91
N GLU A 38 57.46 -4.05 -55.28
CA GLU A 38 58.93 -4.00 -55.37
C GLU A 38 59.51 -5.14 -56.24
N TYR A 39 58.92 -5.40 -57.40
CA TYR A 39 59.31 -6.49 -58.30
C TYR A 39 60.63 -6.25 -59.08
N ASN A 40 61.08 -4.99 -59.16
CA ASN A 40 62.24 -4.54 -59.95
C ASN A 40 63.15 -3.57 -59.17
N SER A 41 63.07 -3.57 -57.84
CA SER A 41 64.00 -2.81 -56.99
C SER A 41 65.03 -3.72 -56.32
N HIS A 42 66.01 -3.12 -55.64
CA HIS A 42 67.00 -3.87 -54.85
C HIS A 42 66.48 -4.28 -53.46
N ALA A 43 65.25 -3.90 -53.10
CA ALA A 43 64.65 -4.26 -51.81
C ALA A 43 64.27 -5.75 -51.78
N ARG A 44 64.50 -6.42 -50.65
CA ARG A 44 64.10 -7.82 -50.43
C ARG A 44 62.83 -7.87 -49.60
N CYS A 45 61.69 -7.60 -50.23
CA CYS A 45 60.38 -7.68 -49.59
C CYS A 45 59.94 -9.15 -49.41
N GLN A 46 59.28 -9.44 -48.28
CA GLN A 46 58.74 -10.77 -47.97
C GLN A 46 57.21 -10.71 -47.97
N ASN A 47 56.57 -11.78 -48.46
CA ASN A 47 55.12 -11.89 -48.39
C ASN A 47 54.67 -12.15 -46.94
N THR A 48 54.00 -11.16 -46.34
CA THR A 48 53.48 -11.22 -44.96
C THR A 48 51.95 -11.24 -44.90
N CYS A 49 51.27 -11.25 -46.05
CA CYS A 49 49.80 -11.17 -46.11
C CYS A 49 49.12 -12.29 -45.33
N TRP A 50 49.66 -13.51 -45.37
CA TRP A 50 49.08 -14.63 -44.63
C TRP A 50 49.05 -14.38 -43.11
N ASN A 51 50.16 -13.91 -42.53
CA ASN A 51 50.27 -13.65 -41.10
C ASN A 51 49.39 -12.47 -40.67
N LEU A 52 49.36 -11.40 -41.47
CA LEU A 52 48.49 -10.25 -41.22
C LEU A 52 47.01 -10.63 -41.30
N GLY A 53 46.63 -11.41 -42.31
CA GLY A 53 45.26 -11.92 -42.48
C GLY A 53 44.83 -12.89 -41.39
N GLN A 54 45.71 -13.79 -40.94
CA GLN A 54 45.41 -14.65 -39.79
C GLN A 54 45.20 -13.83 -38.51
N LYS A 55 46.08 -12.85 -38.23
CA LYS A 55 45.95 -11.98 -37.06
C LYS A 55 44.65 -11.18 -37.07
N GLU A 56 44.28 -10.63 -38.22
CA GLU A 56 43.04 -9.87 -38.35
C GLU A 56 41.80 -10.75 -38.21
N ARG A 57 41.77 -11.92 -38.86
CA ARG A 57 40.65 -12.87 -38.70
C ARG A 57 40.51 -13.30 -37.25
N ALA A 58 41.59 -13.66 -36.58
CA ALA A 58 41.57 -14.03 -35.17
C ALA A 58 41.06 -12.88 -34.28
N TYR A 59 41.45 -11.63 -34.58
CA TYR A 59 40.94 -10.45 -33.88
C TYR A 59 39.44 -10.25 -34.10
N VAL A 60 38.97 -10.30 -35.34
CA VAL A 60 37.55 -10.15 -35.69
C VAL A 60 36.72 -11.29 -35.10
N GLU A 61 37.17 -12.54 -35.21
CA GLU A 61 36.52 -13.69 -34.57
C GLU A 61 36.43 -13.51 -33.06
N GLY A 62 37.49 -12.99 -32.43
CA GLY A 62 37.49 -12.65 -31.01
C GLY A 62 36.39 -11.64 -30.66
N GLN A 63 36.28 -10.54 -31.41
CA GLN A 63 35.24 -9.53 -31.22
C GLN A 63 33.82 -10.09 -31.49
N MET A 64 33.68 -10.93 -32.52
CA MET A 64 32.39 -11.56 -32.86
C MET A 64 31.93 -12.50 -31.76
N ARG A 65 32.84 -13.23 -31.10
CA ARG A 65 32.50 -14.08 -29.94
C ARG A 65 31.98 -13.26 -28.78
N THR A 66 32.67 -12.17 -28.39
CA THR A 66 32.19 -11.30 -27.31
C THR A 66 30.84 -10.66 -27.65
N LEU A 67 30.64 -10.29 -28.92
CA LEU A 67 29.37 -9.74 -29.38
C LEU A 67 28.25 -10.79 -29.32
N ASP A 68 28.51 -12.02 -29.77
CA ASP A 68 27.55 -13.12 -29.74
C ASP A 68 27.14 -13.49 -28.31
N GLU A 69 28.11 -13.57 -27.40
CA GLU A 69 27.85 -13.76 -25.96
C GLU A 69 26.99 -12.64 -25.38
N GLY A 70 27.30 -11.37 -25.72
CA GLY A 70 26.54 -10.21 -25.29
C GLY A 70 25.11 -10.17 -25.84
N LEU A 71 24.93 -10.50 -27.13
CA LEU A 71 23.62 -10.57 -27.78
C LEU A 71 22.77 -11.70 -27.18
N ARG A 72 23.38 -12.84 -26.87
CA ARG A 72 22.69 -13.96 -26.22
C ARG A 72 22.17 -13.57 -24.84
N LEU A 73 22.97 -12.87 -24.05
CA LEU A 73 22.53 -12.36 -22.74
C LEU A 73 21.44 -11.30 -22.90
N LYS A 74 21.59 -10.37 -23.86
CA LYS A 74 20.55 -9.38 -24.17
C LYS A 74 19.22 -10.06 -24.51
N GLN A 75 19.25 -11.11 -25.33
CA GLN A 75 18.06 -11.85 -25.73
C GLN A 75 17.33 -12.45 -24.51
N GLN A 76 18.07 -13.02 -23.57
CA GLN A 76 17.47 -13.54 -22.32
C GLN A 76 16.84 -12.42 -21.49
N MET A 77 17.50 -11.28 -21.38
CA MET A 77 17.00 -10.11 -20.66
C MET A 77 15.71 -9.55 -21.30
N ILE A 78 15.61 -9.54 -22.63
CA ILE A 78 14.37 -9.17 -23.35
C ILE A 78 13.24 -10.14 -23.01
N GLU A 79 13.50 -11.45 -23.06
CA GLU A 79 12.47 -12.46 -22.79
C GLU A 79 11.90 -12.33 -21.38
N GLU A 80 12.78 -12.20 -20.37
CA GLU A 80 12.36 -11.96 -18.99
C GLU A 80 11.64 -10.61 -18.82
N GLY A 81 12.17 -9.55 -19.44
CA GLY A 81 11.59 -8.20 -19.41
C GLY A 81 10.17 -8.17 -19.98
N VAL A 82 9.95 -8.77 -21.15
CA VAL A 82 8.63 -8.84 -21.79
C VAL A 82 7.64 -9.66 -20.96
N LEU A 83 8.08 -10.76 -20.34
CA LEU A 83 7.24 -11.55 -19.43
C LEU A 83 6.79 -10.72 -18.22
N LEU A 84 7.73 -10.08 -17.53
CA LEU A 84 7.44 -9.22 -16.37
C LEU A 84 6.52 -8.06 -16.76
N TRP A 85 6.72 -7.46 -17.93
CA TRP A 85 5.86 -6.39 -18.42
C TRP A 85 4.42 -6.88 -18.60
N ARG A 86 4.23 -8.06 -19.22
CA ARG A 86 2.90 -8.67 -19.41
C ARG A 86 2.22 -8.97 -18.08
N GLU A 87 2.95 -9.50 -17.11
CA GLU A 87 2.44 -9.76 -15.76
C GLU A 87 1.99 -8.47 -15.07
N LYS A 88 2.82 -7.43 -15.07
CA LYS A 88 2.46 -6.13 -14.49
C LYS A 88 1.28 -5.48 -15.22
N GLN A 89 1.20 -5.62 -16.53
CA GLN A 89 0.08 -5.10 -17.34
C GLN A 89 -1.23 -5.85 -17.02
N ALA A 90 -1.16 -7.16 -16.79
CA ALA A 90 -2.31 -7.95 -16.36
C ALA A 90 -2.77 -7.54 -14.95
N TYR A 91 -1.83 -7.44 -14.00
CA TYR A 91 -2.11 -7.00 -12.64
C TYR A 91 -2.72 -5.59 -12.61
N LEU A 92 -2.24 -4.67 -13.45
CA LEU A 92 -2.82 -3.34 -13.60
C LEU A 92 -4.30 -3.39 -14.02
N ARG A 93 -4.65 -4.28 -14.96
CA ARG A 93 -6.04 -4.46 -15.40
C ARG A 93 -6.92 -5.05 -14.30
N GLU A 94 -6.40 -6.00 -13.53
CA GLU A 94 -7.10 -6.58 -12.38
C GLU A 94 -7.38 -5.52 -11.31
N LEU A 95 -6.40 -4.68 -10.98
CA LEU A 95 -6.58 -3.56 -10.06
C LEU A 95 -7.61 -2.56 -10.59
N GLN A 96 -7.59 -2.25 -11.89
CA GLN A 96 -8.58 -1.35 -12.52
C GLN A 96 -10.00 -1.91 -12.39
N GLN A 97 -10.19 -3.20 -12.67
CA GLN A 97 -11.49 -3.86 -12.47
C GLN A 97 -11.92 -3.84 -11.00
N ALA A 98 -11.00 -4.13 -10.08
CA ALA A 98 -11.28 -4.06 -8.65
C ALA A 98 -11.64 -2.65 -8.19
N ALA A 99 -11.02 -1.61 -8.77
CA ALA A 99 -11.36 -0.22 -8.49
C ALA A 99 -12.77 0.14 -8.97
N GLU A 100 -13.17 -0.31 -10.18
CA GLU A 100 -14.53 -0.13 -10.70
C GLU A 100 -15.57 -0.83 -9.82
N ASP A 101 -15.32 -2.08 -9.43
CA ASP A 101 -16.21 -2.83 -8.54
C ASP A 101 -16.33 -2.17 -7.15
N LEU A 102 -15.22 -1.68 -6.60
CA LEU A 102 -15.19 -0.95 -5.33
C LEU A 102 -15.94 0.38 -5.45
N GLN A 103 -15.83 1.09 -6.57
CA GLN A 103 -16.56 2.32 -6.81
C GLN A 103 -18.08 2.07 -6.78
N ILE A 104 -18.55 1.02 -7.44
CA ILE A 104 -19.98 0.64 -7.43
C ILE A 104 -20.44 0.35 -5.99
N LYS A 105 -19.66 -0.45 -5.23
CA LYS A 105 -19.96 -0.75 -3.82
C LYS A 105 -19.96 0.51 -2.94
N LEU A 106 -19.03 1.43 -3.18
CA LEU A 106 -18.94 2.69 -2.47
C LEU A 106 -20.20 3.54 -2.69
N GLU A 107 -20.65 3.66 -3.94
CA GLU A 107 -21.89 4.36 -4.29
C GLU A 107 -23.12 3.70 -3.65
N GLU A 108 -23.18 2.37 -3.64
CA GLU A 108 -24.25 1.60 -2.99
C GLU A 108 -24.29 1.82 -1.46
N HIS A 109 -23.14 1.77 -0.78
CA HIS A 109 -23.05 2.04 0.66
C HIS A 109 -23.33 3.51 0.99
N ARG A 110 -22.91 4.45 0.14
CA ARG A 110 -23.24 5.88 0.29
C ARG A 110 -24.74 6.12 0.18
N TRP A 111 -25.40 5.45 -0.78
CA TRP A 111 -26.86 5.49 -0.91
C TRP A 111 -27.55 4.93 0.33
N ARG A 112 -27.17 3.73 0.78
CA ARG A 112 -27.74 3.09 1.99
C ARG A 112 -27.59 3.96 3.24
N LYS A 113 -26.41 4.55 3.43
CA LYS A 113 -26.15 5.47 4.55
C LYS A 113 -27.07 6.69 4.51
N HIS A 114 -27.18 7.32 3.34
CA HIS A 114 -28.05 8.49 3.16
C HIS A 114 -29.53 8.17 3.45
N GLU A 115 -30.00 6.98 3.06
CA GLU A 115 -31.37 6.52 3.37
C GLU A 115 -31.57 6.31 4.88
N THR A 116 -30.62 5.66 5.58
CA THR A 116 -30.69 5.51 7.05
C THR A 116 -30.62 6.84 7.79
N ASP A 117 -29.76 7.77 7.37
CA ASP A 117 -29.61 9.09 7.99
C ASP A 117 -30.90 9.91 7.83
N GLN A 118 -31.54 9.85 6.66
CA GLN A 118 -32.85 10.49 6.44
C GLN A 118 -33.95 9.92 7.34
N LEU A 119 -34.03 8.59 7.47
CA LEU A 119 -35.01 7.95 8.35
C LEU A 119 -34.76 8.33 9.82
N GLN A 120 -33.50 8.35 10.26
CA GLN A 120 -33.15 8.78 11.61
C GLN A 120 -33.54 10.25 11.85
N GLU A 121 -33.25 11.15 10.91
CA GLU A 121 -33.63 12.56 11.03
C GLU A 121 -35.16 12.76 11.09
N GLN A 122 -35.92 12.03 10.27
CA GLN A 122 -37.38 12.05 10.32
C GLN A 122 -37.93 11.54 11.66
N THR A 123 -37.38 10.45 12.19
CA THR A 123 -37.78 9.92 13.51
C THR A 123 -37.41 10.84 14.66
N SER A 124 -36.22 11.46 14.61
CA SER A 124 -35.77 12.45 15.61
C SER A 124 -36.68 13.68 15.61
N LYS A 125 -37.01 14.25 14.45
CA LYS A 125 -37.96 15.37 14.35
C LYS A 125 -39.37 15.02 14.85
N ALA A 126 -39.83 13.78 14.63
CA ALA A 126 -41.12 13.31 15.13
C ALA A 126 -41.14 13.14 16.66
N LEU A 127 -40.04 12.69 17.26
CA LEU A 127 -39.85 12.62 18.72
C LEU A 127 -39.83 14.03 19.34
N GLU A 128 -39.09 14.97 18.75
CA GLU A 128 -39.03 16.36 19.20
C GLU A 128 -40.39 17.08 19.08
N ALA A 129 -41.17 16.77 18.03
CA ALA A 129 -42.52 17.31 17.87
C ALA A 129 -43.54 16.71 18.88
N GLY A 130 -43.33 15.47 19.33
CA GLY A 130 -44.13 14.81 20.37
C GLY A 130 -43.82 15.28 21.79
N ASP A 131 -42.62 15.79 22.04
CA ASP A 131 -42.16 16.22 23.36
C ASP A 131 -42.70 17.60 23.79
N ASN A 132 -43.26 18.38 22.85
CA ASN A 132 -43.96 19.63 23.17
C ASN A 132 -45.33 19.42 23.87
N GLY A 133 -45.72 18.16 24.16
CA GLY A 133 -46.99 17.80 24.80
C GLY A 133 -46.91 16.98 26.10
N PHE A 134 -45.74 16.45 26.49
CA PHE A 134 -45.60 15.61 27.68
C PHE A 134 -44.70 16.28 28.72
N ARG A 135 -45.30 17.16 29.52
CA ARG A 135 -44.78 17.51 30.85
C ARG A 135 -44.45 16.22 31.60
N HIS A 136 -43.18 16.04 31.99
CA HIS A 136 -42.73 15.05 32.96
C HIS A 136 -43.73 14.89 34.12
N GLN A 137 -44.53 13.83 34.09
CA GLN A 137 -45.12 13.22 35.27
C GLN A 137 -44.59 11.79 35.29
N ASN A 138 -43.42 11.58 35.88
CA ASN A 138 -43.00 10.29 36.43
C ASN A 138 -41.72 10.48 37.26
N ALA A 139 -41.93 10.94 38.50
CA ALA A 139 -41.19 10.53 39.69
C ALA A 139 -41.83 11.24 40.89
N SER A 140 -43.10 10.94 41.16
CA SER A 140 -43.68 11.28 42.46
C SER A 140 -43.09 10.34 43.51
N VAL A 141 -42.62 10.90 44.62
CA VAL A 141 -42.14 10.18 45.81
C VAL A 141 -43.12 9.09 46.24
N ALA A 142 -44.42 9.37 46.10
CA ALA A 142 -45.48 8.43 46.45
C ALA A 142 -45.57 7.23 45.50
N GLY A 143 -45.30 7.40 44.21
CA GLY A 143 -45.39 6.30 43.23
C GLY A 143 -44.29 5.25 43.42
N LEU A 144 -43.09 5.70 43.76
CA LEU A 144 -41.93 4.85 44.05
C LEU A 144 -42.02 4.22 45.44
N PHE A 145 -42.57 4.93 46.43
CA PHE A 145 -42.88 4.35 47.74
C PHE A 145 -43.90 3.19 47.62
N GLN A 146 -44.97 3.41 46.85
CA GLN A 146 -46.01 2.41 46.62
C GLN A 146 -45.53 1.22 45.77
N LEU A 147 -44.47 1.39 44.99
CA LEU A 147 -43.82 0.30 44.26
C LEU A 147 -42.98 -0.58 45.20
N LEU A 148 -42.40 -0.04 46.26
CA LEU A 148 -41.57 -0.77 47.22
C LEU A 148 -42.41 -1.44 48.32
N ASP A 149 -43.44 -0.75 48.82
CA ASP A 149 -44.43 -1.26 49.79
C ASP A 149 -45.33 -2.34 49.14
N SER A 150 -44.92 -3.60 49.26
CA SER A 150 -45.51 -4.73 48.54
C SER A 150 -46.71 -5.31 49.28
N ASN A 151 -46.68 -5.24 50.61
CA ASN A 151 -47.76 -5.66 51.48
C ASN A 151 -48.82 -4.55 51.68
N LYS A 152 -48.55 -3.32 51.20
CA LYS A 152 -49.41 -2.13 51.27
C LYS A 152 -49.77 -1.73 52.71
N ASP A 153 -48.86 -1.99 53.65
CA ASP A 153 -49.06 -1.65 55.06
C ASP A 153 -48.69 -0.19 55.39
N GLY A 154 -48.22 0.57 54.39
CA GLY A 154 -47.85 1.98 54.52
C GLY A 154 -46.46 2.18 55.12
N ARG A 155 -45.67 1.11 55.27
CA ARG A 155 -44.26 1.12 55.71
C ARG A 155 -43.45 0.24 54.75
N ILE A 156 -42.17 0.56 54.60
CA ILE A 156 -41.22 -0.26 53.82
C ILE A 156 -40.35 -1.03 54.80
N SER A 157 -40.40 -2.35 54.72
CA SER A 157 -39.63 -3.27 55.56
C SER A 157 -38.27 -3.64 54.94
N VAL A 158 -37.32 -4.11 55.76
CA VAL A 158 -36.01 -4.60 55.29
C VAL A 158 -36.16 -5.69 54.22
N ASP A 159 -37.16 -6.56 54.38
CA ASP A 159 -37.41 -7.68 53.46
C ASP A 159 -37.93 -7.20 52.10
N GLU A 160 -38.72 -6.12 52.06
CA GLU A 160 -39.18 -5.50 50.81
C GLU A 160 -38.06 -4.79 50.07
N VAL A 161 -37.15 -4.11 50.79
CA VAL A 161 -35.96 -3.50 50.19
C VAL A 161 -35.03 -4.58 49.62
N LYS A 162 -34.77 -5.67 50.35
CA LYS A 162 -33.98 -6.81 49.84
C LYS A 162 -34.62 -7.47 48.62
N ALA A 163 -35.95 -7.55 48.59
CA ALA A 163 -36.68 -8.18 47.50
C ALA A 163 -36.68 -7.34 46.22
N LYS A 164 -36.75 -6.01 46.36
CA LYS A 164 -36.98 -5.09 45.24
C LYS A 164 -35.80 -4.17 44.91
N VAL A 165 -34.71 -4.15 45.66
CA VAL A 165 -33.57 -3.26 45.39
C VAL A 165 -32.31 -4.08 45.11
N VAL A 166 -31.62 -3.78 44.01
CA VAL A 166 -30.41 -4.51 43.55
C VAL A 166 -29.30 -3.52 43.19
N LEU A 167 -28.05 -3.88 43.51
CA LEU A 167 -26.86 -3.09 43.16
C LEU A 167 -26.46 -3.32 41.70
N VAL A 168 -26.18 -2.24 40.98
CA VAL A 168 -25.94 -2.23 39.52
C VAL A 168 -24.71 -3.04 39.11
N HIS A 169 -23.71 -3.16 39.98
CA HIS A 169 -22.49 -3.93 39.68
C HIS A 169 -22.62 -5.45 39.87
N GLU A 170 -23.66 -5.96 40.54
CA GLU A 170 -23.87 -7.40 40.75
C GLU A 170 -25.36 -7.78 40.71
N ALA A 171 -25.97 -7.77 39.51
CA ALA A 171 -27.41 -7.97 39.30
C ALA A 171 -28.02 -9.30 39.83
N LYS A 172 -27.22 -10.21 40.38
CA LYS A 172 -27.65 -11.50 40.95
C LYS A 172 -27.45 -11.63 42.46
N ARG A 173 -26.81 -10.67 43.12
CA ARG A 173 -26.59 -10.71 44.57
C ARG A 173 -27.76 -10.05 45.29
N VAL A 174 -28.38 -10.79 46.20
CA VAL A 174 -29.39 -10.26 47.12
C VAL A 174 -28.66 -9.44 48.19
N LEU A 175 -29.19 -8.26 48.52
CA LEU A 175 -28.65 -7.41 49.58
C LEU A 175 -28.57 -8.18 50.91
N SER A 176 -27.43 -8.08 51.60
CA SER A 176 -27.30 -8.58 52.98
C SER A 176 -28.21 -7.78 53.92
N GLU A 177 -28.54 -8.35 55.08
CA GLU A 177 -29.36 -7.66 56.11
C GLU A 177 -28.73 -6.35 56.55
N ASP A 178 -27.41 -6.35 56.73
CA ASP A 178 -26.66 -5.17 57.14
C ASP A 178 -26.66 -4.08 56.06
N GLU A 179 -26.62 -4.45 54.78
CA GLU A 179 -26.63 -3.50 53.65
C GLU A 179 -28.00 -2.85 53.48
N ALA A 180 -29.07 -3.62 53.62
CA ALA A 180 -30.44 -3.10 53.58
C ALA A 180 -30.73 -2.17 54.78
N LEU A 181 -30.20 -2.49 55.97
CA LEU A 181 -30.28 -1.63 57.15
C LEU A 181 -29.57 -0.29 56.96
N VAL A 182 -28.41 -0.28 56.30
CA VAL A 182 -27.68 0.96 55.97
C VAL A 182 -28.51 1.83 55.02
N LEU A 183 -29.12 1.24 53.99
CA LEU A 183 -29.98 1.95 53.03
C LEU A 183 -31.26 2.53 53.68
N MET A 184 -31.75 1.90 54.75
CA MET A 184 -32.92 2.37 55.52
C MET A 184 -32.56 3.33 56.68
N GLY A 185 -31.29 3.73 56.80
CA GLY A 185 -30.84 4.64 57.87
C GLY A 185 -30.88 4.01 59.26
N GLY A 186 -30.61 2.70 59.37
CA GLY A 186 -30.47 1.96 60.63
C GLY A 186 -31.76 1.48 61.30
N GLY A 187 -32.93 1.64 60.66
CA GLY A 187 -34.21 1.13 61.14
C GLY A 187 -34.66 -0.13 60.39
N ARG A 188 -35.48 -0.98 61.02
CA ARG A 188 -36.07 -2.19 60.38
C ARG A 188 -37.31 -1.91 59.52
N GLU A 189 -37.88 -0.72 59.67
CA GLU A 189 -39.04 -0.24 58.90
C GLU A 189 -38.88 1.27 58.62
N MET A 190 -39.49 1.73 57.54
CA MET A 190 -39.40 3.10 57.07
C MET A 190 -40.76 3.61 56.58
N ASP A 191 -41.19 4.77 57.06
CA ASP A 191 -42.40 5.45 56.58
C ASP A 191 -42.11 6.38 55.40
N LEU A 192 -43.17 6.90 54.77
CA LEU A 192 -43.07 7.74 53.56
C LEU A 192 -42.18 8.98 53.75
N THR A 193 -42.26 9.60 54.93
CA THR A 193 -41.47 10.79 55.29
C THR A 193 -40.00 10.44 55.46
N LYS A 194 -39.67 9.33 56.14
CA LYS A 194 -38.29 8.87 56.29
C LYS A 194 -37.72 8.38 54.96
N PHE A 195 -38.50 7.70 54.12
CA PHE A 195 -38.13 7.29 52.76
C PHE A 195 -37.72 8.47 51.87
N HIS A 196 -38.50 9.55 51.90
CA HIS A 196 -38.21 10.77 51.15
C HIS A 196 -36.85 11.38 51.51
N HIS A 197 -36.42 11.27 52.77
CA HIS A 197 -35.20 11.91 53.26
C HIS A 197 -33.97 10.98 53.29
N THR A 198 -34.12 9.67 53.05
CA THR A 198 -33.02 8.70 53.10
C THR A 198 -32.82 7.98 51.77
N LEU A 199 -33.80 7.17 51.38
CA LEU A 199 -33.65 6.23 50.27
C LEU A 199 -34.02 6.87 48.93
N TRP A 200 -34.98 7.80 48.92
CA TRP A 200 -35.41 8.53 47.73
C TRP A 200 -34.24 9.18 46.99
N ASP A 201 -33.43 9.91 47.74
CA ASP A 201 -32.27 10.64 47.27
C ASP A 201 -31.16 9.72 46.76
N THR A 202 -31.06 8.51 47.33
CA THR A 202 -30.11 7.48 46.92
C THR A 202 -30.58 6.77 45.65
N LEU A 203 -31.88 6.51 45.51
CA LEU A 203 -32.48 5.87 44.33
C LEU A 203 -32.59 6.81 43.12
N THR A 204 -32.70 8.12 43.34
CA THR A 204 -32.88 9.10 42.27
C THR A 204 -31.58 9.79 41.82
N ARG A 205 -30.53 9.82 42.66
CA ARG A 205 -29.23 10.40 42.29
C ARG A 205 -28.11 9.39 42.05
N ALA A 206 -28.17 8.18 42.60
CA ALA A 206 -27.04 7.25 42.51
C ALA A 206 -27.23 6.21 41.39
N ASP A 207 -26.29 6.18 40.44
CA ASP A 207 -26.22 5.21 39.34
C ASP A 207 -25.97 3.76 39.78
N ASN A 208 -25.94 3.49 41.09
CA ASN A 208 -25.48 2.24 41.68
C ASN A 208 -26.62 1.32 42.13
N VAL A 209 -27.88 1.74 42.07
CA VAL A 209 -29.03 1.00 42.61
C VAL A 209 -30.20 0.96 41.61
N LYS A 210 -30.77 -0.21 41.33
CA LYS A 210 -31.95 -0.40 40.48
C LYS A 210 -33.07 -1.15 41.21
N ILE A 211 -34.32 -0.82 40.91
CA ILE A 211 -35.49 -1.53 41.42
C ILE A 211 -35.76 -2.76 40.56
N LYS A 212 -35.88 -3.91 41.20
CA LYS A 212 -36.22 -5.21 40.61
C LYS A 212 -37.73 -5.27 40.46
N ASP A 213 -38.24 -4.81 39.33
CA ASP A 213 -39.64 -5.01 38.99
C ASP A 213 -39.92 -6.50 38.74
N GLY A 214 -40.73 -7.08 39.63
CA GLY A 214 -41.32 -8.40 39.48
C GLY A 214 -42.42 -8.39 38.41
N ALA A 215 -42.04 -8.19 37.16
CA ALA A 215 -42.73 -8.56 35.92
C ALA A 215 -41.98 -7.96 34.73
N SER A 216 -40.66 -8.19 34.66
CA SER A 216 -39.86 -7.93 33.47
C SER A 216 -38.98 -9.15 33.20
N GLY A 217 -39.63 -10.22 32.76
CA GLY A 217 -39.16 -10.87 31.54
C GLY A 217 -39.33 -9.88 30.37
N GLY A 218 -38.59 -8.77 30.42
CA GLY A 218 -38.43 -7.84 29.32
C GLY A 218 -37.21 -8.31 28.54
N PRO A 219 -37.31 -8.47 27.21
CA PRO A 219 -36.21 -8.95 26.39
C PRO A 219 -35.02 -7.99 26.52
N MET A 220 -33.80 -8.53 26.35
CA MET A 220 -32.57 -7.78 26.04
C MET A 220 -32.94 -6.42 25.45
N SER A 221 -32.70 -5.30 26.15
CA SER A 221 -33.12 -3.94 25.75
C SER A 221 -33.44 -3.83 24.25
N GLU A 222 -34.68 -4.12 23.88
CA GLU A 222 -35.15 -4.05 22.50
C GLU A 222 -35.70 -2.66 22.28
N ASP A 223 -34.90 -1.65 22.59
CA ASP A 223 -35.21 -0.31 22.13
C ASP A 223 -34.91 -0.29 20.63
N PRO A 224 -35.93 -0.15 19.75
CA PRO A 224 -35.72 -0.14 18.31
C PRO A 224 -34.77 0.98 17.88
N HIS A 225 -34.66 2.06 18.67
CA HIS A 225 -33.78 3.18 18.41
C HIS A 225 -32.31 2.86 18.70
N LEU A 226 -32.01 2.10 19.76
CA LEU A 226 -30.64 1.69 20.08
C LEU A 226 -30.10 0.71 19.02
N LYS A 227 -30.92 -0.25 18.59
CA LYS A 227 -30.59 -1.17 17.48
C LYS A 227 -30.42 -0.44 16.13
N ALA A 228 -31.15 0.65 15.92
CA ALA A 228 -31.02 1.47 14.71
C ALA A 228 -29.74 2.33 14.72
N ALA A 229 -29.35 2.85 15.88
CA ALA A 229 -28.09 3.57 16.05
C ALA A 229 -26.88 2.64 15.82
N ASP A 230 -26.87 1.45 16.42
CA ASP A 230 -25.82 0.44 16.21
C ASP A 230 -25.70 0.01 14.74
N ARG A 231 -26.84 -0.10 14.04
CA ARG A 231 -26.88 -0.43 12.60
C ARG A 231 -26.31 0.70 11.74
N ALA A 232 -26.62 1.95 12.07
CA ALA A 232 -26.09 3.11 11.36
C ALA A 232 -24.57 3.26 11.56
N GLU A 233 -24.08 3.01 12.79
CA GLU A 233 -22.66 3.02 13.09
C GLU A 233 -21.91 1.89 12.34
N TRP A 234 -22.51 0.70 12.25
CA TRP A 234 -21.98 -0.43 11.49
C TRP A 234 -21.88 -0.13 9.99
N GLU A 235 -22.93 0.45 9.39
CA GLU A 235 -22.91 0.87 7.97
C GLU A 235 -21.90 1.99 7.71
N ALA A 236 -21.79 2.98 8.60
CA ALA A 236 -20.78 4.03 8.51
C ALA A 236 -19.35 3.47 8.58
N THR A 237 -19.12 2.49 9.46
CA THR A 237 -17.82 1.81 9.57
C THR A 237 -17.49 0.99 8.33
N ASN A 238 -18.48 0.30 7.74
CA ASN A 238 -18.28 -0.43 6.49
C ASN A 238 -18.01 0.49 5.31
N LEU A 239 -18.74 1.60 5.21
CA LEU A 239 -18.49 2.61 4.18
C LEU A 239 -17.05 3.12 4.26
N ARG A 240 -16.57 3.44 5.47
CA ARG A 240 -15.18 3.88 5.68
C ARG A 240 -14.16 2.83 5.21
N LYS A 241 -14.40 1.54 5.53
CA LYS A 241 -13.53 0.44 5.07
C LYS A 241 -13.49 0.32 3.55
N VAL A 242 -14.63 0.46 2.88
CA VAL A 242 -14.71 0.40 1.41
C VAL A 242 -14.00 1.61 0.78
N GLU A 243 -14.15 2.80 1.37
CA GLU A 243 -13.47 4.02 0.94
C GLU A 243 -11.94 3.90 1.08
N GLU A 244 -11.45 3.45 2.24
CA GLU A 244 -10.02 3.18 2.50
C GLU A 244 -9.46 2.15 1.49
N ALA A 245 -10.21 1.08 1.20
CA ALA A 245 -9.82 0.07 0.22
C ALA A 245 -9.76 0.64 -1.21
N TYR A 246 -10.76 1.42 -1.62
CA TYR A 246 -10.79 2.08 -2.92
C TYR A 246 -9.62 3.06 -3.11
N GLU A 247 -9.30 3.84 -2.07
CA GLU A 247 -8.15 4.74 -2.10
C GLU A 247 -6.83 3.99 -2.22
N THR A 248 -6.67 2.88 -1.49
CA THR A 248 -5.46 2.04 -1.53
C THR A 248 -5.26 1.45 -2.92
N VAL A 249 -6.30 0.85 -3.52
CA VAL A 249 -6.24 0.29 -4.88
C VAL A 249 -5.89 1.39 -5.89
N ASN A 250 -6.47 2.58 -5.79
CA ASN A 250 -6.14 3.68 -6.69
C ASN A 250 -4.72 4.23 -6.51
N MET A 251 -4.17 4.20 -5.30
CA MET A 251 -2.76 4.51 -5.08
C MET A 251 -1.86 3.48 -5.78
N GLU A 252 -2.15 2.19 -5.63
CA GLU A 252 -1.40 1.12 -6.31
C GLU A 252 -1.48 1.23 -7.83
N ILE A 253 -2.66 1.52 -8.40
CA ILE A 253 -2.83 1.75 -9.84
C ILE A 253 -1.92 2.89 -10.32
N ARG A 254 -1.93 4.04 -9.61
CA ARG A 254 -1.12 5.20 -9.98
C ARG A 254 0.37 4.90 -9.91
N ASP A 255 0.81 4.22 -8.85
CA ASP A 255 2.21 3.84 -8.68
C ASP A 255 2.66 2.83 -9.74
N LEU A 256 1.82 1.84 -10.05
CA LEU A 256 2.12 0.85 -11.07
C LEU A 256 2.13 1.46 -12.48
N GLN A 257 1.20 2.35 -12.80
CA GLN A 257 1.19 3.12 -14.05
C GLN A 257 2.44 3.98 -14.19
N LYS A 258 2.84 4.66 -13.11
CA LYS A 258 4.07 5.44 -13.09
C LYS A 258 5.29 4.56 -13.32
N ASN A 259 5.38 3.41 -12.66
CA ASN A 259 6.48 2.48 -12.86
C ASN A 259 6.51 1.96 -14.30
N LEU A 260 5.38 1.55 -14.87
CA LEU A 260 5.29 1.08 -16.26
C LEU A 260 5.56 2.18 -17.30
N SER A 261 5.50 3.45 -16.92
CA SER A 261 5.86 4.58 -17.79
C SER A 261 7.36 4.86 -17.88
N ILE A 262 8.17 4.22 -17.04
CA ILE A 262 9.63 4.36 -17.08
C ILE A 262 10.19 3.64 -18.31
N ASP A 263 11.17 4.26 -18.94
CA ASP A 263 11.92 3.67 -20.05
C ASP A 263 12.90 2.60 -19.53
N TYR A 264 12.56 1.34 -19.77
CA TYR A 264 13.39 0.18 -19.42
C TYR A 264 14.18 -0.39 -20.61
N GLY A 265 14.37 0.41 -21.67
CA GLY A 265 14.95 -0.01 -22.94
C GLY A 265 13.88 -0.30 -24.01
N ALA A 266 14.29 -0.31 -25.28
CA ALA A 266 13.40 -0.51 -26.43
C ALA A 266 12.51 -1.75 -26.34
N ASP A 267 13.05 -2.83 -25.78
CA ASP A 267 12.43 -4.15 -25.71
C ASP A 267 12.11 -4.56 -24.25
N TRP A 268 12.08 -3.59 -23.32
CA TRP A 268 11.93 -3.80 -21.88
C TRP A 268 13.04 -4.64 -21.24
N GLU A 269 14.20 -4.73 -21.90
CA GLU A 269 15.29 -5.62 -21.50
C GLU A 269 15.84 -5.32 -20.10
N PHE A 270 15.66 -4.11 -19.57
CA PHE A 270 16.14 -3.75 -18.23
C PHE A 270 15.04 -3.76 -17.16
N LEU A 271 13.81 -4.14 -17.49
CA LEU A 271 12.69 -4.11 -16.54
C LEU A 271 12.94 -5.01 -15.32
N PHE A 272 13.65 -6.12 -15.47
CA PHE A 272 13.96 -7.04 -14.38
C PHE A 272 14.81 -6.40 -13.27
N LEU A 273 15.58 -5.34 -13.58
CA LEU A 273 16.35 -4.58 -12.58
C LEU A 273 15.46 -3.67 -11.74
N SER A 274 14.24 -3.39 -12.19
CA SER A 274 13.29 -2.55 -11.46
C SER A 274 12.94 -3.17 -10.11
N GLY A 275 13.19 -2.43 -9.03
CA GLY A 275 12.94 -2.89 -7.65
C GLY A 275 14.08 -3.71 -7.04
N GLN A 276 15.14 -3.99 -7.79
CA GLN A 276 16.37 -4.56 -7.25
C GLN A 276 17.28 -3.45 -6.74
N CYS A 277 17.95 -3.67 -5.61
CA CYS A 277 18.89 -2.72 -5.04
C CYS A 277 20.21 -3.41 -4.73
N TYR A 278 21.29 -2.87 -5.27
CA TYR A 278 22.64 -3.40 -5.16
C TYR A 278 23.43 -2.56 -4.17
N LYS A 279 24.06 -3.24 -3.20
CA LYS A 279 24.82 -2.58 -2.15
C LYS A 279 26.31 -2.85 -2.31
N LEU A 280 27.11 -1.80 -2.19
CA LEU A 280 28.56 -1.86 -2.22
C LEU A 280 29.12 -1.13 -1.01
N GLN A 281 29.92 -1.82 -0.20
CA GLN A 281 30.58 -1.22 0.95
C GLN A 281 32.04 -0.90 0.62
N MET A 282 32.43 0.36 0.83
CA MET A 282 33.78 0.87 0.62
C MET A 282 34.21 1.72 1.81
N TYR A 283 35.23 1.25 2.53
CA TYR A 283 35.75 1.91 3.74
C TYR A 283 34.63 2.21 4.75
N GLU A 284 34.33 3.49 4.97
CA GLU A 284 33.35 4.01 5.91
C GLU A 284 31.98 4.32 5.27
N TYR A 285 31.79 4.01 3.99
CA TYR A 285 30.54 4.27 3.25
C TYR A 285 29.96 3.00 2.64
N ALA A 286 28.62 2.89 2.71
CA ALA A 286 27.84 1.89 2.00
C ALA A 286 27.00 2.59 0.92
N TYR A 287 27.24 2.26 -0.34
CA TYR A 287 26.49 2.74 -1.48
C TYR A 287 25.35 1.77 -1.78
N SER A 288 24.16 2.31 -2.08
CA SER A 288 23.01 1.55 -2.53
C SER A 288 22.54 2.10 -3.87
N LEU A 289 22.61 1.27 -4.90
CA LEU A 289 22.15 1.58 -6.26
C LEU A 289 20.86 0.81 -6.52
N CYS A 290 19.74 1.52 -6.67
CA CYS A 290 18.47 0.95 -7.11
C CYS A 290 18.17 1.48 -8.52
N PRO A 291 18.40 0.68 -9.59
CA PRO A 291 18.11 1.08 -10.96
C PRO A 291 16.67 1.58 -11.10
N PHE A 292 16.46 2.58 -11.98
CA PHE A 292 15.16 3.20 -12.22
C PHE A 292 14.52 3.90 -11.01
N ASN A 293 15.25 4.02 -9.90
CA ASN A 293 14.77 4.70 -8.70
C ASN A 293 15.80 5.73 -8.23
N LEU A 294 16.72 5.33 -7.35
CA LEU A 294 17.65 6.28 -6.72
C LEU A 294 18.95 5.61 -6.28
N VAL A 295 19.93 6.45 -5.99
CA VAL A 295 21.23 6.04 -5.46
C VAL A 295 21.47 6.75 -4.14
N THR A 296 21.77 6.00 -3.08
CA THR A 296 22.13 6.56 -1.77
C THR A 296 23.52 6.13 -1.33
N GLN A 297 24.09 6.94 -0.44
CA GLN A 297 25.30 6.66 0.28
C GLN A 297 25.00 6.76 1.78
N LYS A 298 25.36 5.74 2.54
CA LYS A 298 25.20 5.70 4.00
C LYS A 298 26.57 5.63 4.67
N SER A 299 26.88 6.55 5.57
CA SER A 299 28.11 6.48 6.36
C SER A 299 27.96 5.46 7.51
N THR A 300 29.08 4.97 8.03
CA THR A 300 29.12 4.15 9.26
C THR A 300 28.54 4.87 10.48
N ALA A 301 28.58 6.20 10.49
CA ALA A 301 27.94 7.04 11.52
C ALA A 301 26.40 7.13 11.37
N GLY A 302 25.83 6.55 10.31
CA GLY A 302 24.39 6.43 10.09
C GLY A 302 23.78 7.53 9.21
N THR A 303 24.55 8.54 8.81
CA THR A 303 24.06 9.61 7.91
C THR A 303 23.86 9.06 6.50
N GLU A 304 22.66 9.21 5.96
CA GLU A 304 22.33 8.84 4.59
C GLU A 304 22.23 10.08 3.69
N VAL A 305 22.90 10.02 2.54
CA VAL A 305 22.96 11.07 1.52
C VAL A 305 22.41 10.51 0.22
N LEU A 306 21.47 11.25 -0.39
CA LEU A 306 20.96 10.95 -1.73
C LEU A 306 21.98 11.44 -2.77
N LEU A 307 22.53 10.51 -3.55
CA LEU A 307 23.49 10.83 -4.62
C LEU A 307 22.80 11.18 -5.93
N GLY A 308 21.62 10.60 -6.19
CA GLY A 308 20.88 10.88 -7.41
C GLY A 308 19.56 10.13 -7.50
N ARG A 309 18.71 10.57 -8.43
CA ARG A 309 17.46 9.91 -8.82
C ARG A 309 17.53 9.57 -10.30
N TRP A 310 16.88 8.49 -10.67
CA TRP A 310 16.68 8.15 -12.08
C TRP A 310 15.96 9.28 -12.80
N GLY A 311 16.43 9.60 -14.01
CA GLY A 311 15.82 10.58 -14.89
C GLY A 311 15.49 9.96 -16.24
N MET A 312 16.52 9.74 -17.04
CA MET A 312 16.41 9.15 -18.38
C MET A 312 17.74 8.52 -18.79
N TRP A 313 17.71 7.71 -19.84
CA TRP A 313 18.91 7.23 -20.50
C TRP A 313 19.72 8.39 -21.10
N ALA A 314 21.04 8.37 -20.89
CA ALA A 314 21.96 9.33 -21.48
C ALA A 314 22.38 8.85 -22.88
N GLY A 315 22.24 9.69 -23.91
CA GLY A 315 22.69 9.39 -25.26
C GLY A 315 21.82 10.04 -26.35
N PRO A 316 22.29 10.10 -27.60
CA PRO A 316 21.51 10.63 -28.71
C PRO A 316 20.23 9.80 -28.93
N PRO A 317 19.11 10.43 -29.34
CA PRO A 317 17.78 9.80 -29.45
C PRO A 317 17.71 8.61 -30.43
N GLN A 318 18.75 8.37 -31.23
CA GLN A 318 18.81 7.30 -32.23
C GLN A 318 19.33 5.96 -31.68
N ASN A 319 19.79 5.92 -30.42
CA ASN A 319 20.36 4.73 -29.78
C ASN A 319 19.49 4.20 -28.62
N HIS A 320 18.25 4.68 -28.49
CA HIS A 320 17.28 4.19 -27.50
C HIS A 320 16.35 3.20 -28.16
#